data_AF-A0A0G2T184-F1
#
_entry.id   AF-A0A0G2T184-F1
#
_cell.length_a   1.000
_cell.length_b   1.000
_cell.length_c   1.000
_cell.angle_alpha   90.00
_cell.angle_beta   90.00
_cell.angle_gamma   90.00
#
_symmetry.space_group_name_H-M   'P 1'
#
loop_
_entity.id
_entity.type
_entity.pdbx_description
1 polymer ?
#
loop_
_entity_poly.entity_id
_entity_poly.type
_entity_poly.pdbx_seq_one_letter_code
_entity_poly.pdbx_strand_id
1 'polypeptide(L)'
;YYYFVLLMLVLFWFLVYRLPYCYSFYLFFVFLFGVVFVMFVSLFMCRVFSNVNSFFASFVPLGTPLYICFIVCVAESISYVIRPIVLILRPFINISLGCFGAVALGNLCFVSCWWVLILVLLFFYEVFV
;
A
#
# COMPACT_ATOMS: atom_id res chain seq x y z
N TYR A 1 15.87 14.03 -6.24
CA TYR A 1 16.79 13.24 -5.40
C TYR A 1 16.17 12.79 -4.07
N TYR A 2 15.69 13.69 -3.21
CA TYR A 2 15.12 13.32 -1.90
C TYR A 2 13.99 12.27 -1.96
N TYR A 3 13.00 12.44 -2.85
CA TYR A 3 11.91 11.45 -3.01
C TYR A 3 12.39 10.09 -3.51
N PHE A 4 13.42 10.05 -4.37
CA PHE A 4 13.96 8.80 -4.91
C PHE A 4 14.68 7.98 -3.83
N VAL A 5 15.48 8.64 -2.99
CA VAL A 5 16.17 7.97 -1.87
C VAL A 5 15.17 7.41 -0.87
N LEU A 6 14.13 8.17 -0.55
CA LEU A 6 13.05 7.73 0.33
C LEU A 6 12.28 6.53 -0.24
N LEU A 7 11.98 6.53 -1.54
CA LEU A 7 11.35 5.40 -2.23
C LEU A 7 12.24 4.15 -2.23
N MET A 8 13.54 4.30 -2.50
CA MET A 8 14.49 3.18 -2.48
C MET A 8 14.67 2.60 -1.08
N LEU A 9 14.66 3.45 -0.05
CA LEU A 9 14.71 3.01 1.35
C LEU A 9 13.44 2.24 1.70
N VAL A 10 12.25 2.73 1.35
CA VAL A 10 10.98 2.00 1.53
C VAL A 10 11.01 0.64 0.82
N LEU A 11 11.50 0.59 -0.43
CA LEU A 11 11.67 -0.66 -1.19
C LEU A 11 12.59 -1.66 -0.49
N PHE A 12 13.74 -1.19 0.01
CA PHE A 12 14.69 -2.03 0.72
C PHE A 12 14.08 -2.62 2.00
N TRP A 13 13.37 -1.80 2.77
CA TRP A 13 12.67 -2.27 3.97
C TRP A 13 11.55 -3.27 3.64
N PHE A 14 10.83 -3.09 2.54
CA PHE A 14 9.85 -4.08 2.08
C PHE A 14 10.47 -5.44 1.74
N LEU A 15 11.65 -5.45 1.13
CA LEU A 15 12.38 -6.69 0.82
C LEU A 15 12.84 -7.40 2.10
N VAL A 16 13.33 -6.66 3.09
CA VAL A 16 13.77 -7.23 4.37
C VAL A 16 12.60 -7.81 5.17
N TYR A 17 11.45 -7.13 5.20
CA TYR A 17 10.26 -7.59 5.91
C TYR A 17 9.54 -8.78 5.24
N ARG A 18 9.93 -9.17 4.04
CA ARG A 18 9.42 -10.38 3.36
C ARG A 18 9.99 -11.68 3.95
N LEU A 19 11.01 -11.61 4.81
CA LEU A 19 11.52 -12.78 5.53
C LEU A 19 10.56 -13.15 6.69
N PRO A 20 9.89 -14.31 6.65
CA PRO A 20 8.78 -14.64 7.56
C PRO A 20 9.20 -14.72 9.03
N TYR A 21 10.48 -15.01 9.32
CA TYR A 21 10.99 -15.13 10.69
C TYR A 21 11.29 -13.79 11.38
N CYS A 22 11.34 -12.67 10.66
CA CYS A 22 11.61 -11.35 11.22
C CYS A 22 10.34 -10.49 11.36
N TYR A 23 9.17 -11.04 11.02
CA TYR A 23 7.94 -10.26 10.93
C TYR A 23 7.28 -10.06 12.30
N SER A 24 7.29 -8.82 12.80
CA SER A 24 6.42 -8.38 13.88
C SER A 24 5.33 -7.47 13.33
N PHE A 25 4.07 -7.92 13.43
CA PHE A 25 2.88 -7.20 12.98
C PHE A 25 2.86 -5.73 13.43
N TYR A 26 3.25 -5.48 14.68
CA TYR A 26 3.18 -4.16 15.28
C TYR A 26 4.25 -3.20 14.71
N LEU A 27 5.51 -3.65 14.64
CA LEU A 27 6.60 -2.82 14.13
C LEU A 27 6.41 -2.48 12.66
N PHE A 28 5.90 -3.43 11.88
CA PHE A 28 5.63 -3.21 10.46
C PHE A 28 4.48 -2.22 10.24
N PHE A 29 3.40 -2.32 11.00
CA PHE A 29 2.28 -1.37 10.92
C PHE A 29 2.70 0.05 11.33
N VAL A 30 3.46 0.19 12.43
CA VAL A 30 3.96 1.49 12.90
C VAL A 30 4.94 2.10 11.89
N PHE A 31 5.80 1.30 11.27
CA PHE A 31 6.71 1.76 10.22
C PHE A 31 5.96 2.22 8.96
N LEU A 32 5.01 1.41 8.47
CA LEU A 32 4.18 1.76 7.32
C LEU A 32 3.38 3.03 7.58
N PHE A 33 2.73 3.13 8.74
CA PHE A 33 1.99 4.31 9.11
C PHE A 33 2.94 5.51 9.21
N GLY A 34 4.05 5.42 9.93
CA GLY A 34 5.00 6.52 10.08
C GLY A 34 5.58 7.02 8.75
N VAL A 35 6.11 6.12 7.91
CA VAL A 35 6.80 6.52 6.68
C VAL A 35 5.83 6.94 5.59
N VAL A 36 4.78 6.15 5.33
CA VAL A 36 3.85 6.43 4.22
C VAL A 36 2.92 7.59 4.57
N PHE A 37 2.48 7.72 5.82
CA PHE A 37 1.66 8.86 6.24
C PHE A 37 2.45 10.17 6.12
N VAL A 38 3.70 10.20 6.59
CA VAL A 38 4.55 11.40 6.48
C VAL A 38 4.81 11.77 5.01
N MET A 39 5.08 10.79 4.15
CA MET A 39 5.23 11.06 2.71
C MET A 39 3.92 11.56 2.08
N PHE A 40 2.78 10.98 2.44
CA PHE A 40 1.49 11.45 1.95
C PHE A 40 1.20 12.89 2.38
N VAL A 41 1.39 13.21 3.66
CA VAL A 41 1.21 14.57 4.19
C VAL A 41 2.15 15.54 3.46
N SER A 42 3.39 15.15 3.18
CA SER A 42 4.33 16.00 2.43
C SER A 42 3.85 16.31 1.00
N LEU A 43 3.33 15.31 0.29
CA LEU A 43 2.81 15.48 -1.07
C LEU A 43 1.49 16.26 -1.09
N PHE A 44 0.63 16.03 -0.10
CA PHE A 44 -0.61 16.78 0.10
C PHE A 44 -0.31 18.26 0.31
N MET A 45 0.60 18.59 1.24
CA MET A 45 0.99 19.96 1.51
C MET A 45 1.63 20.62 0.27
N CYS A 46 2.55 19.94 -0.43
CA CYS A 46 3.13 20.47 -1.67
C CYS A 46 2.08 20.78 -2.75
N ARG A 47 1.06 19.92 -2.92
CA ARG A 47 -0.04 20.15 -3.87
C ARG A 47 -0.93 21.33 -3.46
N VAL A 48 -1.25 21.45 -2.18
CA VAL A 48 -2.09 22.55 -1.65
C VAL A 48 -1.37 23.90 -1.77
N PHE A 49 -0.09 23.96 -1.41
CA PHE A 49 0.69 25.21 -1.46
C PHE A 49 1.08 25.63 -2.87
N SER A 50 1.26 24.69 -3.81
CA SER A 50 1.68 25.01 -5.18
C SER A 50 0.58 25.76 -5.96
N ASN A 51 -0.67 25.31 -5.91
CA ASN A 51 -1.76 25.91 -6.69
C ASN A 51 -3.14 25.54 -6.11
N VAL A 52 -3.67 26.39 -5.22
CA VAL A 52 -5.00 26.21 -4.62
C VAL A 52 -6.11 26.22 -5.69
N ASN A 53 -6.00 27.11 -6.70
CA ASN A 53 -6.98 27.23 -7.77
C ASN A 53 -7.05 26.00 -8.68
N SER A 54 -5.91 25.38 -9.02
CA SER A 54 -5.91 24.14 -9.79
C SER A 54 -6.42 22.96 -8.97
N PHE A 55 -6.25 22.99 -7.65
CA PHE A 55 -6.76 21.96 -6.75
C PHE A 55 -8.30 21.96 -6.72
N PHE A 56 -8.92 23.14 -6.64
CA PHE A 56 -10.38 23.28 -6.77
C PHE A 56 -10.88 22.94 -8.18
N ALA A 57 -10.14 23.32 -9.23
CA ALA A 57 -10.49 22.96 -10.61
C ALA A 57 -10.35 21.44 -10.87
N SER A 58 -9.46 20.74 -10.17
CA SER A 58 -9.28 19.28 -10.32
C SER A 58 -10.46 18.46 -9.79
N PHE A 59 -11.32 19.04 -8.93
CA PHE A 59 -12.50 18.36 -8.42
C PHE A 59 -13.68 18.33 -9.42
N VAL A 60 -13.61 19.14 -10.48
CA VAL A 60 -14.67 19.21 -11.51
C VAL A 60 -14.05 18.83 -12.86
N PRO A 61 -14.34 17.62 -13.39
CA PRO A 61 -13.89 17.26 -14.72
C PRO A 61 -14.52 18.21 -15.77
N LEU A 62 -13.70 18.74 -16.67
CA LEU A 62 -14.14 19.59 -17.77
C LEU A 62 -15.10 18.80 -18.67
N GLY A 63 -16.37 19.20 -18.70
CA GLY A 63 -17.39 18.58 -19.56
C GLY A 63 -18.53 17.84 -18.83
N THR A 64 -18.57 17.84 -17.49
CA THR A 64 -19.74 17.28 -16.78
C THR A 64 -20.96 18.19 -16.86
N PRO A 65 -22.17 17.68 -17.15
CA PRO A 65 -23.40 18.46 -17.01
C PRO A 65 -23.55 18.94 -15.56
N LEU A 66 -23.92 20.22 -15.38
CA LEU A 66 -23.97 20.91 -14.08
C LEU A 66 -24.76 20.16 -13.00
N TYR A 67 -25.75 19.35 -13.39
CA TYR A 67 -26.59 18.57 -12.47
C TYR A 67 -25.84 17.46 -11.72
N ILE A 68 -24.84 16.83 -12.34
CA ILE A 68 -24.11 15.68 -11.76
C ILE A 68 -22.79 16.15 -11.11
N CYS A 69 -22.37 17.39 -11.40
CA CYS A 69 -21.12 17.97 -10.95
C CYS A 69 -20.93 17.92 -9.42
N PHE A 70 -21.97 18.20 -8.64
CA PHE A 70 -21.89 18.20 -7.18
C PHE A 70 -21.57 16.80 -6.60
N ILE A 71 -22.23 15.76 -7.13
CA ILE A 71 -22.01 14.37 -6.69
C ILE A 71 -20.60 13.89 -7.07
N VAL A 72 -20.13 14.21 -8.28
CA VAL A 72 -18.79 13.82 -8.76
C VAL A 72 -17.69 14.52 -7.95
N CYS A 73 -17.86 15.80 -7.61
CA CYS A 73 -16.93 16.53 -6.74
C CYS A 73 -16.80 15.88 -5.35
N VAL A 74 -17.93 15.50 -4.74
CA VAL A 74 -17.95 14.77 -3.47
C VAL A 74 -17.25 13.41 -3.61
N ALA A 75 -17.53 12.67 -4.68
CA ALA A 75 -16.89 11.37 -4.93
C ALA A 75 -15.37 11.47 -5.11
N GLU A 76 -14.88 12.48 -5.84
CA GLU A 76 -13.44 12.70 -6.03
C GLU A 76 -12.76 13.11 -4.71
N SER A 77 -13.42 13.93 -3.88
CA SER A 77 -12.92 14.29 -2.54
C SER A 77 -12.79 13.08 -1.62
N ILE A 78 -13.79 12.19 -1.61
CA ILE A 78 -13.75 10.94 -0.85
C ILE A 78 -12.64 10.02 -1.40
N SER A 79 -12.56 9.87 -2.72
CA SER A 79 -11.52 9.06 -3.37
C SER A 79 -10.13 9.57 -3.06
N TYR A 80 -9.94 10.89 -2.96
CA TYR A 80 -8.68 11.51 -2.59
C TYR A 80 -8.24 11.17 -1.16
N VAL A 81 -9.18 11.13 -0.21
CA VAL A 81 -8.92 10.73 1.18
C VAL A 81 -8.68 9.23 1.33
N ILE A 82 -9.39 8.40 0.56
CA ILE A 82 -9.27 6.93 0.63
C ILE A 82 -7.94 6.46 0.03
N ARG A 83 -7.50 7.05 -1.10
CA ARG A 83 -6.27 6.65 -1.84
C ARG A 83 -5.03 6.39 -0.97
N PRO A 84 -4.62 7.28 -0.04
CA PRO A 84 -3.49 7.02 0.85
C PRO A 84 -3.71 5.82 1.78
N ILE A 85 -4.91 5.67 2.32
CA ILE A 85 -5.24 4.57 3.23
C ILE A 85 -5.11 3.25 2.48
N VAL A 86 -5.65 3.15 1.26
CA VAL A 86 -5.53 1.93 0.45
C VAL A 86 -4.08 1.66 0.04
N LEU A 87 -3.27 2.69 -0.17
CA LEU A 87 -1.85 2.53 -0.51
C LEU A 87 -1.04 1.94 0.65
N ILE A 88 -1.39 2.26 1.90
CA ILE A 88 -0.79 1.66 3.12
C ILE A 88 -1.32 0.24 3.35
N LEU A 89 -2.63 0.07 3.17
CA LEU A 89 -3.32 -1.19 3.45
C LEU A 89 -2.92 -2.31 2.48
N ARG A 90 -2.67 -1.99 1.20
CA ARG A 90 -2.25 -2.98 0.17
C ARG A 90 -1.03 -3.80 0.58
N PRO A 91 0.15 -3.21 0.81
CA PRO A 91 1.33 -3.98 1.19
C PRO A 91 1.20 -4.58 2.60
N PHE A 92 0.42 -3.95 3.49
CA PHE A 92 0.12 -4.50 4.81
C PHE A 92 -0.59 -5.85 4.72
N ILE A 93 -1.71 -5.90 3.99
CA ILE A 93 -2.50 -7.11 3.79
C ILE A 93 -1.67 -8.16 3.04
N ASN A 94 -0.95 -7.78 1.99
CA ASN A 94 -0.20 -8.74 1.19
C ASN A 94 0.89 -9.45 1.99
N ILE A 95 1.75 -8.71 2.69
CA ILE A 95 2.87 -9.29 3.45
C ILE A 95 2.38 -10.09 4.66
N SER A 96 1.32 -9.63 5.33
CA SER A 96 0.75 -10.35 6.47
C SER A 96 0.11 -11.68 6.08
N LEU A 97 -0.68 -11.70 5.00
CA LEU A 97 -1.27 -12.94 4.47
C LEU A 97 -0.19 -13.90 3.97
N GLY A 98 0.83 -13.40 3.29
CA GLY A 98 1.95 -14.21 2.83
C GLY A 98 2.72 -14.87 3.97
N CYS A 99 3.02 -14.13 5.04
CA CYS A 99 3.71 -14.68 6.20
C CYS A 99 2.86 -15.73 6.95
N PHE A 100 1.57 -15.44 7.20
CA PHE A 100 0.68 -16.41 7.85
C PHE A 100 0.46 -17.66 6.98
N GLY A 101 0.30 -17.48 5.67
CA GLY A 101 0.17 -18.57 4.71
C GLY A 101 1.42 -19.46 4.67
N ALA A 102 2.61 -18.85 4.59
CA ALA A 102 3.87 -19.57 4.58
C ALA A 102 4.12 -20.35 5.88
N VAL A 103 3.82 -19.77 7.05
CA VAL A 103 3.97 -20.46 8.35
C VAL A 103 2.99 -21.63 8.48
N ALA A 104 1.72 -21.43 8.08
CA ALA A 104 0.72 -22.49 8.13
C ALA A 104 1.07 -23.65 7.20
N LEU A 105 1.47 -23.38 5.95
CA LEU A 105 1.91 -24.40 5.00
C LEU A 105 3.22 -25.07 5.42
N GLY A 106 4.15 -24.31 6.01
CA GLY A 106 5.39 -24.84 6.57
C GLY A 106 5.13 -25.89 7.64
N ASN A 107 4.16 -25.65 8.53
CA ASN A 107 3.77 -26.62 9.55
C ASN A 107 3.13 -27.89 8.94
N LEU A 108 2.31 -27.73 7.89
CA LEU A 108 1.69 -28.86 7.18
C LEU A 108 2.70 -29.70 6.37
N CYS A 109 3.80 -29.10 5.90
CA CYS A 109 4.87 -29.83 5.22
C CYS A 109 5.58 -30.85 6.12
N PHE A 110 5.65 -30.61 7.44
CA PHE A 110 6.18 -31.60 8.37
C PHE A 110 5.30 -32.86 8.46
N VAL A 111 4.01 -32.75 8.14
CA VAL A 111 3.06 -33.88 8.17
C VAL A 111 3.07 -34.65 6.86
N SER A 112 3.17 -33.98 5.71
CA SER A 112 3.30 -34.67 4.42
C SER A 112 4.07 -33.89 3.37
N CYS A 113 4.96 -34.59 2.68
CA CYS A 113 5.85 -34.04 1.65
C CYS A 113 5.08 -33.47 0.43
N TRP A 114 3.81 -33.86 0.24
CA TRP A 114 2.95 -33.33 -0.81
C TRP A 114 2.65 -31.83 -0.67
N TRP A 115 2.63 -31.29 0.56
CA TRP A 115 2.40 -29.85 0.77
C TRP A 115 3.58 -28.98 0.30
N VAL A 116 4.74 -29.57 0.03
CA VAL A 116 5.92 -28.85 -0.49
C VAL A 116 5.63 -28.25 -1.87
N LEU A 117 4.86 -28.92 -2.74
CA LEU A 117 4.47 -28.37 -4.04
C LEU A 117 3.59 -27.11 -3.90
N ILE A 118 2.68 -27.10 -2.94
CA ILE A 118 1.80 -25.96 -2.65
C ILE A 118 2.63 -24.80 -2.08
N LEU A 119 3.65 -25.10 -1.28
CA LEU A 119 4.58 -24.11 -0.73
C LEU A 119 5.43 -23.44 -1.83
N VAL A 120 5.88 -24.21 -2.84
CA VAL A 120 6.57 -23.66 -4.03
C VAL A 120 5.64 -22.75 -4.85
N LEU A 121 4.38 -23.15 -5.03
CA LEU A 121 3.41 -22.34 -5.77
C LEU A 121 3.08 -21.04 -5.03
N LEU A 122 2.93 -21.09 -3.70
CA LEU A 122 2.77 -19.90 -2.87
C LEU A 122 4.01 -18.99 -2.93
N PHE A 123 5.22 -19.54 -2.94
CA PHE A 123 6.43 -18.73 -3.11
C PHE A 123 6.46 -17.97 -4.43
N PHE A 124 6.07 -18.61 -5.54
CA PHE A 124 5.94 -17.92 -6.83
C PHE A 124 4.85 -16.83 -6.78
N TYR A 125 3.70 -17.13 -6.19
CA TYR A 125 2.64 -16.13 -6.00
C TYR A 125 3.15 -14.90 -5.23
N GLU A 126 3.82 -15.10 -4.10
CA GLU A 126 4.40 -14.03 -3.27
C GLU A 126 5.52 -13.25 -3.96
N VAL A 127 6.25 -13.85 -4.91
CA VAL A 127 7.27 -13.15 -5.71
C VAL A 127 6.62 -12.20 -6.72
N PHE A 128 5.47 -12.58 -7.29
CA PHE A 128 4.78 -11.80 -8.31
C PHE A 128 3.91 -10.66 -7.76
N VAL A 129 3.48 -10.75 -6.49
CA VAL A 129 2.69 -9.69 -5.82
C VAL A 129 3.59 -8.74 -5.03
#